data_AF-A0A1J6XRX9-F1
#
_entry.id   AF-A0A1J6XRX9-F1
#
_cell.length_a   1.000
_cell.length_b   1.000
_cell.length_c   1.000
_cell.angle_alpha   90.00
_cell.angle_beta   90.00
_cell.angle_gamma   90.00
#
_symmetry.space_group_name_H-M   'P 1'
#
loop_
_entity.id
_entity.type
_entity.pdbx_description
1 polymer ?
#
loop_
_entity_poly.entity_id
_entity_poly.type
_entity_poly.pdbx_seq_one_letter_code
_entity_poly.pdbx_strand_id
1 'polypeptide(L)'
;MGTLHYGATGEAIEMPDRILAHLKVLVSTKLRRNESFSLSWDRLVDGGVERSSIWLHCSIPLQFRMDAEAAKQLDRSYLQQLADQANSSAGVVIDLCDQVAEREITELDVRTPALARVA
;
A
#
# COMPACT_ATOMS: atom_id res chain seq x y z
N MET A 1 9.74 -2.21 -1.54
CA MET A 1 8.74 -1.91 -0.49
C MET A 1 8.92 -0.47 -0.11
N GLY A 2 7.82 0.23 0.10
CA GLY A 2 7.84 1.67 0.38
C GLY A 2 7.18 1.98 1.70
N THR A 3 7.23 3.25 2.08
CA THR A 3 6.66 3.74 3.33
C THR A 3 5.81 4.98 3.12
N LEU A 4 4.66 4.99 3.78
CA LEU A 4 3.80 6.15 3.94
C LEU A 4 4.05 6.76 5.32
N HIS A 5 4.35 8.05 5.36
CA HIS A 5 4.55 8.81 6.59
C HIS A 5 3.44 9.83 6.72
N TYR A 6 2.76 9.85 7.87
CA TYR A 6 1.65 10.75 8.13
C TYR A 6 1.77 11.42 9.51
N GLY A 7 1.64 12.74 9.55
CA GLY A 7 1.72 13.53 10.79
C GLY A 7 3.15 13.78 11.29
N ALA A 8 3.25 14.36 12.49
CA ALA A 8 4.51 14.86 13.05
C ALA A 8 5.36 13.79 13.76
N THR A 9 4.74 12.74 14.30
CA THR A 9 5.40 11.57 14.90
C THR A 9 5.73 10.49 13.86
N GLY A 10 5.03 10.50 12.73
CA GLY A 10 5.38 9.84 11.47
C GLY A 10 5.86 8.39 11.59
N GLU A 11 5.06 7.51 12.19
CA GLU A 11 5.31 6.07 12.08
C GLU A 11 5.30 5.69 10.60
N ALA A 12 6.34 4.98 10.16
CA ALA A 12 6.45 4.52 8.79
C ALA A 12 5.48 3.38 8.56
N ILE A 13 4.45 3.61 7.74
CA ILE A 13 3.50 2.58 7.35
C ILE A 13 4.07 1.88 6.11
N GLU A 14 4.59 0.67 6.30
CA GLU A 14 5.12 -0.14 5.21
C GLU A 14 4.00 -0.68 4.32
N MET A 15 4.17 -0.53 3.00
CA MET A 15 3.23 -1.03 2.00
C MET A 15 3.98 -1.40 0.70
N PRO A 16 3.43 -2.31 -0.13
CA PRO A 16 3.93 -2.57 -1.47
C PRO A 16 4.00 -1.30 -2.33
N ASP A 17 5.08 -1.12 -3.08
CA ASP A 17 5.29 0.10 -3.86
C ASP A 17 4.21 0.30 -4.93
N ARG A 18 3.68 -0.80 -5.49
CA ARG A 18 2.53 -0.76 -6.41
C ARG A 18 1.35 -0.07 -5.74
N ILE A 19 0.98 -0.48 -4.53
CA ILE A 19 -0.15 0.12 -3.79
C ILE A 19 0.16 1.59 -3.47
N LEU A 20 1.36 1.90 -3.01
CA LEU A 20 1.77 3.28 -2.69
C LEU A 20 1.73 4.20 -3.91
N ALA A 21 2.08 3.70 -5.10
CA ALA A 21 1.98 4.48 -6.34
C ALA A 21 0.52 4.88 -6.65
N HIS A 22 -0.42 3.95 -6.48
CA HIS A 22 -1.84 4.22 -6.68
C HIS A 22 -2.40 5.16 -5.60
N LEU A 23 -2.09 4.91 -4.33
CA LEU A 23 -2.47 5.77 -3.22
C LEU A 23 -1.93 7.18 -3.40
N LYS A 24 -0.67 7.34 -3.85
CA LYS A 24 -0.10 8.67 -4.10
C LYS A 24 -0.92 9.47 -5.10
N VAL A 25 -1.36 8.85 -6.21
CA VAL A 25 -2.19 9.53 -7.23
C VAL A 25 -3.57 9.87 -6.67
N LEU A 26 -4.23 8.91 -6.02
CA LEU A 26 -5.55 9.10 -5.41
C LEU A 26 -5.54 10.22 -4.36
N VAL A 27 -4.66 10.10 -3.37
CA VAL A 27 -4.55 11.01 -2.24
C VAL A 27 -4.20 12.42 -2.73
N SER A 28 -3.25 12.54 -3.66
CA SER A 28 -2.90 13.84 -4.25
C SER A 28 -4.08 14.48 -4.97
N THR A 29 -4.92 13.69 -5.63
CA THR A 29 -6.09 14.18 -6.37
C THR A 29 -7.17 14.68 -5.41
N LYS A 30 -7.51 13.90 -4.38
CA LYS A 30 -8.55 14.24 -3.39
C LYS A 30 -8.15 15.40 -2.49
N LEU A 31 -6.95 15.36 -1.91
CA LEU A 31 -6.51 16.40 -0.98
C LEU A 31 -6.31 17.76 -1.66
N ARG A 32 -5.99 17.80 -2.96
CA ARG A 32 -6.00 19.06 -3.75
C ARG A 32 -7.39 19.71 -3.85
N ARG A 33 -8.46 18.92 -3.70
CA ARG A 33 -9.85 19.39 -3.67
C ARG A 33 -10.38 19.57 -2.24
N ASN A 34 -9.51 19.46 -1.24
CA ASN A 34 -9.87 19.40 0.19
C ASN A 34 -10.86 18.27 0.52
N GLU A 35 -10.87 17.20 -0.27
CA GLU A 35 -11.68 16.01 0.00
C GLU A 35 -10.91 15.09 0.97
N SER A 36 -11.32 15.10 2.22
CA SER A 36 -10.73 14.25 3.28
C SER A 36 -11.42 12.90 3.35
N PHE A 37 -10.67 11.85 3.67
CA PHE A 37 -11.20 10.48 3.69
C PHE A 37 -10.38 9.59 4.63
N SER A 38 -10.95 8.44 5.02
CA SER A 38 -10.25 7.41 5.79
C SER A 38 -9.49 6.45 4.88
N LEU A 39 -8.29 6.06 5.33
CA LEU A 39 -7.50 4.97 4.75
C LEU A 39 -7.32 3.92 5.83
N SER A 40 -7.76 2.70 5.55
CA SER A 40 -7.61 1.55 6.44
C SER A 40 -6.85 0.45 5.73
N TRP A 41 -6.05 -0.30 6.48
CA TRP A 41 -5.34 -1.46 5.97
C TRP A 41 -5.25 -2.54 7.04
N ASP A 42 -5.15 -3.78 6.60
CA ASP A 42 -4.77 -4.90 7.47
C ASP A 42 -3.25 -5.15 7.40
N ARG A 43 -2.70 -5.72 8.46
CA ARG A 43 -1.30 -6.13 8.56
C ARG A 43 -1.24 -7.46 9.30
N LEU A 44 -0.44 -8.39 8.81
CA LEU A 44 -0.12 -9.61 9.54
C LEU A 44 0.90 -9.30 10.64
N VAL A 45 0.57 -9.66 11.88
CA VAL A 45 1.43 -9.55 13.05
C VAL A 45 1.49 -10.91 13.76
N ASP A 46 2.45 -11.12 14.66
CA ASP A 46 2.67 -12.42 15.35
C ASP A 46 1.41 -12.96 16.08
N GLY A 47 0.44 -12.09 16.39
CA GLY A 47 -0.82 -12.43 17.05
C GLY A 47 -2.06 -12.49 16.15
N GLY A 48 -1.92 -12.35 14.82
CA GLY A 48 -3.04 -12.39 13.86
C GLY A 48 -3.07 -11.21 12.90
N VAL A 49 -4.25 -10.87 12.41
CA VAL A 49 -4.46 -9.73 11.49
C VAL A 49 -4.84 -8.49 12.31
N GLU A 50 -4.00 -7.47 12.25
CA GLU A 50 -4.27 -6.16 12.83
C GLU A 50 -4.85 -5.23 11.76
N ARG A 51 -5.96 -4.55 12.07
CA ARG A 51 -6.51 -3.50 11.21
C ARG A 51 -6.13 -2.13 11.76
N SER A 52 -5.43 -1.34 10.95
CA SER A 52 -5.10 0.05 11.24
C SER A 52 -5.91 0.99 10.36
N SER A 53 -6.18 2.21 10.84
CA SER A 53 -6.90 3.23 10.10
C SER A 53 -6.39 4.63 10.42
N ILE A 54 -6.27 5.47 9.39
CA ILE A 54 -5.93 6.88 9.52
C ILE A 54 -6.94 7.76 8.79
N TRP A 55 -7.15 8.97 9.30
CA TRP A 55 -7.88 10.02 8.61
C TRP A 55 -6.92 10.90 7.83
N LEU A 56 -7.10 11.03 6.51
CA LEU A 56 -6.26 11.85 5.64
C LEU A 56 -6.87 13.23 5.41
N HIS A 57 -6.10 14.30 5.70
CA HIS A 57 -6.52 15.69 5.55
C HIS A 57 -5.38 16.56 4.98
N CYS A 58 -5.70 17.59 4.20
CA CYS A 58 -4.72 18.43 3.49
C CYS A 58 -3.81 19.26 4.42
N SER A 59 -4.24 19.52 5.65
CA SER A 59 -3.47 20.27 6.65
C SER A 59 -2.45 19.43 7.43
N ILE A 60 -2.39 18.11 7.21
CA ILE A 60 -1.47 17.23 7.92
C ILE A 60 -0.34 16.81 6.96
N PRO A 61 0.94 16.93 7.36
CA PRO A 61 2.06 16.51 6.52
C PRO A 61 1.95 15.04 6.11
N LEU A 62 2.20 14.79 4.82
CA LEU A 62 2.12 13.47 4.20
C LEU A 62 3.33 13.27 3.28
N GLN A 63 4.02 12.14 3.41
CA GLN A 63 5.15 11.79 2.55
C GLN A 63 5.06 10.33 2.08
N PHE A 64 5.29 10.13 0.80
CA PHE A 64 5.45 8.81 0.18
C PHE A 64 6.93 8.58 -0.13
N ARG A 65 7.50 7.48 0.37
CA ARG A 65 8.86 7.02 0.01
C ARG A 65 8.75 5.66 -0.65
N MET A 66 9.16 5.56 -1.92
CA MET A 66 9.14 4.33 -2.72
C MET A 66 10.13 4.47 -3.87
N ASP A 67 10.58 3.34 -4.44
CA ASP A 67 11.49 3.33 -5.58
C ASP A 67 10.87 3.93 -6.85
N ALA A 68 11.67 4.63 -7.65
CA ALA A 68 11.20 5.38 -8.81
C ALA A 68 10.56 4.50 -9.90
N GLU A 69 11.00 3.25 -10.02
CA GLU A 69 10.46 2.31 -11.02
C GLU A 69 9.05 1.83 -10.69
N ALA A 70 8.67 1.79 -9.41
CA ALA A 70 7.33 1.37 -9.00
C ALA A 70 6.24 2.38 -9.42
N ALA A 71 6.60 3.65 -9.62
CA ALA A 71 5.69 4.68 -10.11
C ALA A 71 5.21 4.42 -11.57
N LYS A 72 5.88 3.52 -12.32
CA LYS A 72 5.53 3.23 -13.72
C LYS A 72 4.43 2.17 -13.88
N GLN A 73 4.06 1.46 -12.81
CA GLN A 73 3.07 0.37 -12.86
C GLN A 73 1.70 0.82 -12.32
N LEU A 74 1.13 1.85 -12.95
CA LEU A 74 -0.20 2.34 -12.60
C LEU A 74 -1.29 1.62 -13.40
N ASP A 75 -2.24 1.03 -12.68
CA ASP A 75 -3.45 0.43 -13.21
C ASP A 75 -4.61 1.41 -13.05
N ARG A 76 -5.19 1.77 -14.20
CA ARG A 76 -6.29 2.73 -14.27
C ARG A 76 -7.58 2.19 -13.65
N SER A 77 -7.82 0.88 -13.80
CA SER A 77 -9.02 0.23 -13.26
C SER A 77 -8.97 0.18 -11.74
N TYR A 78 -7.81 -0.11 -11.17
CA TYR A 78 -7.60 -0.12 -9.73
C TYR A 78 -7.69 1.29 -9.13
N LEU A 79 -7.13 2.32 -9.80
CA LEU A 79 -7.32 3.71 -9.37
C LEU A 79 -8.79 4.11 -9.30
N GLN A 80 -9.60 3.69 -10.28
CA GLN A 80 -11.04 3.99 -10.27
C GLN A 80 -11.74 3.32 -9.08
N GLN A 81 -11.44 2.04 -8.82
CA GLN A 81 -11.98 1.32 -7.66
C GLN A 81 -11.64 2.02 -6.35
N LEU A 82 -10.38 2.44 -6.17
CA LEU A 82 -9.95 3.17 -4.98
C LEU A 82 -10.63 4.56 -4.88
N ALA A 83 -10.85 5.24 -5.99
CA ALA A 83 -11.56 6.51 -6.02
C ALA A 83 -13.01 6.37 -5.59
N ASP A 84 -13.69 5.31 -6.06
CA ASP A 84 -15.06 4.97 -5.70
C ASP A 84 -15.16 4.62 -4.21
N GLN A 85 -14.23 3.81 -3.69
CA GLN A 85 -14.13 3.51 -2.25
C GLN A 85 -13.93 4.78 -1.42
N ALA A 86 -13.02 5.66 -1.83
CA ALA A 86 -12.75 6.93 -1.15
C ALA A 86 -13.93 7.90 -1.17
N ASN A 87 -14.95 7.68 -2.01
CA ASN A 87 -16.21 8.45 -2.01
C ASN A 87 -17.27 7.81 -1.11
N SER A 88 -17.05 6.60 -0.60
CA SER A 88 -17.95 5.92 0.30
C SER A 88 -17.71 6.31 1.76
N SER A 89 -18.67 6.02 2.63
CA SER A 89 -18.54 6.22 4.09
C SER A 89 -17.50 5.31 4.75
N ALA A 90 -17.13 4.20 4.12
CA ALA A 90 -16.10 3.29 4.63
C ALA A 90 -14.67 3.79 4.36
N GLY A 91 -14.50 4.68 3.37
CA GLY A 91 -13.20 5.12 2.88
C GLY A 91 -12.47 4.05 2.08
N VAL A 92 -11.15 4.20 1.96
CA VAL A 92 -10.29 3.26 1.24
C VAL A 92 -9.87 2.13 2.17
N VAL A 93 -10.01 0.89 1.71
CA VAL A 93 -9.58 -0.30 2.45
C VAL A 93 -8.58 -1.07 1.59
N ILE A 94 -7.39 -1.29 2.14
CA ILE A 94 -6.32 -2.03 1.49
C ILE A 94 -6.09 -3.34 2.23
N ASP A 95 -6.22 -4.45 1.53
CA ASP A 95 -5.77 -5.77 2.00
C ASP A 95 -4.28 -5.92 1.71
N LEU A 96 -3.47 -5.88 2.77
CA LEU A 96 -2.03 -6.15 2.68
C LEU A 96 -1.71 -7.60 3.08
N CYS A 97 -2.61 -8.29 3.79
CA CYS A 97 -2.40 -9.67 4.19
C CYS A 97 -2.30 -10.60 2.98
N ASP A 98 -3.11 -10.35 1.94
CA ASP A 98 -3.08 -11.13 0.69
C ASP A 98 -1.84 -10.83 -0.17
N GLN A 99 -1.39 -9.58 -0.21
CA GLN A 99 -0.30 -9.15 -1.11
C GLN A 99 1.11 -9.31 -0.54
N VAL A 100 1.24 -9.58 0.76
CA VAL A 100 2.52 -10.01 1.35
C VAL A 100 2.83 -11.47 0.98
N ALA A 101 1.82 -12.32 0.80
CA ALA A 101 1.98 -13.74 0.47
C ALA A 101 2.65 -13.97 -0.90
N GLU A 102 2.43 -13.09 -1.87
CA GLU A 102 3.03 -13.17 -3.21
C GLU A 102 4.56 -13.01 -3.19
N ARG A 103 5.10 -12.35 -2.15
CA ARG A 103 6.56 -12.22 -1.93
C ARG A 103 7.17 -13.49 -1.37
N GLU A 104 6.48 -14.17 -0.46
CA GLU A 104 7.00 -15.41 0.16
C GLU A 104 7.09 -16.54 -0.87
N ILE A 105 6.13 -16.63 -1.79
CA ILE A 105 6.15 -17.60 -2.89
C ILE A 105 7.28 -17.28 -3.89
N THR A 106 7.50 -16.00 -4.19
CA THR A 106 8.57 -15.60 -5.12
C THR A 106 9.97 -15.78 -4.52
N GLU A 107 10.15 -15.53 -3.21
CA GLU A 107 11.45 -15.73 -2.53
C GLU A 107 11.77 -17.20 -2.22
N LEU A 108 10.78 -18.06 -1.99
CA LEU A 108 11.01 -19.51 -1.83
C LEU A 108 11.42 -20.19 -3.14
N ASP A 109 10.86 -19.76 -4.28
CA ASP A 109 11.15 -20.38 -5.59
C ASP A 109 12.58 -20.09 -6.08
N VAL A 110 13.18 -18.97 -5.65
CA VAL A 110 14.58 -18.62 -5.97
C VAL A 110 15.59 -19.46 -5.15
N ARG A 111 15.18 -20.02 -4.00
CA ARG A 111 16.08 -20.70 -3.06
C ARG A 111 16.27 -22.20 -3.29
N THR A 112 15.60 -22.80 -4.28
CA THR A 112 15.88 -24.19 -4.66
C THR A 112 16.78 -24.20 -5.91
N PRO A 113 18.12 -24.20 -5.78
CA PRO A 113 18.92 -24.62 -6.91
C PRO A 113 18.64 -26.11 -7.12
N ALA A 114 18.27 -26.44 -8.35
CA ALA A 114 18.11 -27.81 -8.81
C ALA A 114 19.36 -28.64 -8.48
N LEU A 115 19.35 -29.38 -7.36
CA LEU A 115 20.17 -30.57 -7.19
C LEU A 115 19.52 -31.71 -7.98
N ALA A 116 19.54 -31.55 -9.30
CA ALA A 116 19.14 -32.59 -10.24
C ALA A 116 20.02 -32.53 -11.48
N ARG A 117 21.33 -32.80 -11.32
CA ARG A 117 22.10 -33.55 -12.33
C ARG A 117 23.49 -33.96 -11.84
N VAL A 118 23.85 -35.20 -12.20
CA VAL A 118 25.17 -35.85 -12.21
C VAL A 118 25.59 -36.59 -10.92
N ALA A 119 25.18 -37.86 -10.81
CA ALA A 119 26.02 -39.02 -11.11
C ALA A 119 25.18 -40.30 -11.11
#